data_AF-A0A935YXK5-F1
#
_entry.id   AF-A0A935YXK5-F1
#
_cell.length_a   1.000
_cell.length_b   1.000
_cell.length_c   1.000
_cell.angle_alpha   90.00
_cell.angle_beta   90.00
_cell.angle_gamma   90.00
#
_symmetry.space_group_name_H-M   'P 1'
#
loop_
_entity.id
_entity.type
_entity.pdbx_description
1 polymer ?
#
loop_
_entity_poly.entity_id
_entity_poly.type
_entity_poly.pdbx_seq_one_letter_code
_entity_poly.pdbx_strand_id
1 'polypeptide(L)'
;MNQIKPATFLFILFLLLLNIYVITYGDWILVIPITFIFYFFHLIFMSDHIYYSASSDYNYNIHASIKVKLSITNDTISIQKNLLNTIDCCFIPVVVKSSISGYFFDPYIEIQSNNKNSRQYFERGSNGIRLINISNHLSSLKSINTHLKIKSIACKLIQHSDEAICFTNEDYLKKSTLIVSPHADDAELAAFGYYKQADNIFIATITAGESEAQQYLNIAGNQQDAALLKGRLRAWDSIAVPLWAKKQNCAIQLGYPCSSLSLMSQHPEIPVASKGTGKNTTLEYRQFNSIELSSNTQPLNTWSNLIEDLKEILINQQPEVIITPHPLLDSHSDHQHATFAIVQACLELGLTPIFLCYANHYHQTDQYPFGLENTDVTLPPYFSDLPLSDKIFSLELSTQDKFDKVIALTLMHDLNRPIKFKKILRRTLQRIIGRSSYPYGQDEYFRKAIRNQELFWVINFDHIKLMVKSIKH
;
A
#
# COMPACT_ATOMS: atom_id res chain seq x y z
N MET A 1 25.87 -8.14 -5.90
CA MET A 1 25.79 -9.51 -6.43
C MET A 1 24.42 -10.07 -6.10
N ASN A 2 23.54 -10.25 -7.07
CA ASN A 2 22.24 -10.89 -6.83
C ASN A 2 22.50 -12.36 -6.47
N GLN A 3 22.29 -12.71 -5.20
CA GLN A 3 22.31 -14.11 -4.79
C GLN A 3 21.25 -14.86 -5.61
N ILE A 4 21.68 -15.85 -6.39
CA ILE A 4 20.76 -16.77 -7.07
C ILE A 4 19.90 -17.39 -5.96
N LYS A 5 18.59 -17.17 -6.00
CA LYS A 5 17.67 -17.76 -5.03
C LYS A 5 17.96 -19.27 -4.95
N PRO A 6 18.03 -19.91 -3.77
CA PRO A 6 18.38 -21.34 -3.66
C PRO A 6 17.54 -22.24 -4.58
N ALA A 7 16.27 -21.87 -4.78
CA ALA A 7 15.37 -22.53 -5.72
C ALA A 7 15.77 -22.36 -7.21
N THR A 8 16.36 -21.22 -7.59
CA THR A 8 16.91 -20.98 -8.93
C THR A 8 18.19 -21.79 -9.18
N PHE A 9 19.04 -21.98 -8.15
CA PHE A 9 20.21 -22.85 -8.26
C PHE A 9 19.80 -24.32 -8.43
N LEU A 10 18.87 -24.80 -7.59
CA LEU A 10 18.27 -26.13 -7.74
C LEU A 10 17.63 -26.33 -9.12
N PHE A 11 17.01 -25.29 -9.67
CA PHE A 11 16.45 -25.32 -11.01
C PHE A 11 17.51 -25.48 -12.10
N ILE A 12 18.59 -24.69 -12.04
CA ILE A 12 19.70 -24.79 -13.00
C ILE A 12 20.33 -26.19 -12.93
N LEU A 13 20.55 -26.71 -11.71
CA LEU A 13 21.09 -28.05 -11.51
C LEU A 13 20.16 -29.12 -12.07
N PHE A 14 18.86 -29.01 -11.84
CA PHE A 14 17.86 -29.93 -12.38
C PHE A 14 17.84 -29.91 -13.92
N LEU A 15 17.84 -28.71 -14.54
CA LEU A 15 17.92 -28.59 -16.00
C LEU A 15 19.20 -29.24 -16.55
N LEU A 16 20.32 -29.06 -15.86
CA LEU A 16 21.59 -29.66 -16.27
C LEU A 16 21.53 -31.20 -16.21
N LEU A 17 21.00 -31.75 -15.12
CA LEU A 17 20.80 -33.20 -14.96
C LEU A 17 19.81 -33.76 -15.99
N LEU A 18 18.72 -33.03 -16.26
CA LEU A 18 17.74 -33.41 -17.27
C LEU A 18 18.35 -33.45 -18.68
N ASN A 19 19.15 -32.43 -19.04
CA ASN A 19 19.86 -32.41 -20.31
C ASN A 19 20.85 -33.57 -20.42
N ILE A 20 21.60 -33.88 -19.36
CA ILE A 20 22.51 -35.04 -19.32
C ILE A 20 21.72 -36.33 -19.55
N TYR A 21 20.60 -36.53 -18.85
CA TYR A 21 19.75 -37.71 -19.03
C TYR A 21 19.25 -37.85 -20.48
N VAL A 22 18.72 -36.77 -21.05
CA VAL A 22 18.17 -36.77 -22.42
C VAL A 22 19.24 -37.04 -23.47
N ILE A 23 20.44 -36.47 -23.31
CA ILE A 23 21.59 -36.73 -24.19
C ILE A 23 22.04 -38.20 -24.07
N THR A 24 22.03 -38.76 -22.86
CA THR A 24 22.55 -40.11 -22.59
C THR A 24 21.59 -41.20 -23.05
N TYR A 25 20.28 -41.01 -22.87
CA TYR A 25 19.27 -42.05 -23.10
C TYR A 25 18.39 -41.82 -24.33
N GLY A 26 18.46 -40.65 -24.98
CA GLY A 26 17.75 -40.36 -26.23
C GLY A 26 16.24 -40.14 -26.09
N ASP A 27 15.71 -40.05 -24.87
CA ASP A 27 14.29 -39.88 -24.56
C ASP A 27 13.81 -38.42 -24.71
N TRP A 28 14.00 -37.82 -25.89
CA TRP A 28 13.64 -36.42 -26.16
C TRP A 28 12.15 -36.10 -25.91
N ILE A 29 11.28 -37.10 -25.98
CA ILE A 29 9.84 -36.96 -25.71
C ILE A 29 9.58 -36.57 -24.24
N LEU A 30 10.44 -36.97 -23.28
CA LEU A 30 10.29 -36.64 -21.86
C LEU A 30 10.61 -35.17 -21.54
N VAL A 31 11.30 -34.46 -22.42
CA VAL A 31 11.64 -33.03 -22.22
C VAL A 31 10.38 -32.17 -22.12
N ILE A 32 9.38 -32.45 -22.96
CA ILE A 32 8.12 -31.70 -23.03
C ILE A 32 7.36 -31.76 -21.69
N PRO A 33 6.95 -32.94 -21.17
CA PRO A 33 6.20 -33.01 -19.93
C PRO A 33 6.99 -32.46 -18.73
N ILE A 34 8.31 -32.68 -18.69
CA ILE A 34 9.15 -32.17 -17.60
C ILE A 34 9.22 -30.64 -17.63
N THR A 35 9.32 -30.03 -18.82
CA THR A 35 9.28 -28.57 -18.98
C THR A 35 7.94 -28.01 -18.52
N PHE A 36 6.81 -28.67 -18.84
CA PHE A 36 5.50 -28.27 -18.34
C PHE A 36 5.39 -28.39 -16.82
N ILE A 37 5.80 -29.51 -16.23
CA ILE A 37 5.82 -29.71 -14.77
C ILE A 37 6.62 -28.58 -14.12
N PHE A 38 7.79 -28.25 -14.66
CA PHE A 38 8.60 -27.17 -14.14
C PHE A 38 7.92 -25.80 -14.30
N TYR A 39 7.37 -25.50 -15.47
CA TYR A 39 6.64 -24.26 -15.70
C TYR A 39 5.50 -24.07 -14.69
N PHE A 40 4.72 -25.12 -14.44
CA PHE A 40 3.67 -25.10 -13.42
C PHE A 40 4.23 -24.94 -12.01
N PHE A 41 5.32 -25.64 -11.67
CA PHE A 41 6.00 -25.47 -10.38
C PHE A 41 6.49 -24.03 -10.18
N HIS A 42 7.12 -23.43 -11.18
CA HIS A 42 7.57 -22.04 -11.15
C HIS A 42 6.40 -21.07 -11.00
N LEU A 43 5.33 -21.24 -11.78
CA LEU A 43 4.12 -20.43 -11.68
C LEU A 43 3.52 -20.47 -10.26
N ILE A 44 3.48 -21.65 -9.66
CA ILE A 44 2.90 -21.86 -8.35
C ILE A 44 3.80 -21.24 -7.26
N PHE A 45 5.09 -21.58 -7.22
CA PHE A 45 5.94 -21.31 -6.06
C PHE A 45 6.89 -20.12 -6.20
N MET A 46 7.25 -19.71 -7.41
CA MET A 46 8.36 -18.77 -7.66
C MET A 46 7.95 -17.50 -8.40
N SER A 47 6.66 -17.23 -8.54
CA SER A 47 6.13 -16.06 -9.25
C SER A 47 6.05 -14.79 -8.40
N ASP A 48 6.54 -14.82 -7.15
CA ASP A 48 6.50 -13.67 -6.25
C ASP A 48 7.64 -12.70 -6.57
N HIS A 49 7.30 -11.43 -6.81
CA HIS A 49 8.28 -10.39 -7.08
C HIS A 49 8.82 -9.83 -5.77
N ILE A 50 9.78 -10.54 -5.19
CA ILE A 50 10.58 -10.11 -4.03
C ILE A 50 11.98 -9.79 -4.54
N TYR A 51 12.37 -8.51 -4.45
CA TYR A 51 13.62 -7.95 -4.99
C TYR A 51 14.73 -7.77 -3.94
N TYR A 52 14.57 -8.38 -2.76
CA TYR A 52 15.53 -8.36 -1.66
C TYR A 52 15.76 -9.78 -1.11
N SER A 53 16.75 -9.96 -0.23
CA SER A 53 16.94 -11.26 0.45
C SER A 53 15.96 -11.39 1.61
N ALA A 54 15.16 -12.46 1.62
CA ALA A 54 14.26 -12.76 2.74
C ALA A 54 15.03 -13.04 4.06
N SER A 55 16.35 -13.27 3.99
CA SER A 55 17.22 -13.38 5.17
C SER A 55 17.69 -12.04 5.73
N SER A 56 17.40 -10.92 5.07
CA SER A 56 17.79 -9.61 5.56
C SER A 56 16.90 -9.19 6.74
N ASP A 57 17.52 -8.56 7.73
CA ASP A 57 16.83 -8.01 8.89
C ASP A 57 16.10 -6.72 8.51
N TYR A 58 14.88 -6.55 9.01
CA TYR A 58 14.19 -5.28 8.87
C TYR A 58 14.82 -4.29 9.84
N ASN A 59 15.33 -3.20 9.30
CA ASN A 59 16.01 -2.16 10.05
C ASN A 59 15.10 -0.94 10.16
N TYR A 60 14.36 -0.85 11.26
CA TYR A 60 13.50 0.30 11.53
C TYR A 60 14.10 1.18 12.62
N ASN A 61 14.55 2.37 12.22
CA ASN A 61 14.90 3.44 13.12
C ASN A 61 13.77 4.48 13.12
N ILE A 62 13.05 4.62 14.25
CA ILE A 62 11.91 5.54 14.38
C ILE A 62 12.16 6.43 15.60
N HIS A 63 12.22 7.74 15.36
CA HIS A 63 12.73 8.73 16.31
C HIS A 63 11.98 8.76 17.64
N ALA A 64 10.65 8.85 17.61
CA ALA A 64 9.84 9.08 18.81
C ALA A 64 9.25 7.79 19.41
N SER A 65 9.98 6.66 19.31
CA SER A 65 9.51 5.40 19.86
C SER A 65 9.64 5.32 21.39
N ILE A 66 8.59 4.85 22.05
CA ILE A 66 8.58 4.51 23.47
C ILE A 66 8.92 3.02 23.59
N LYS A 67 9.99 2.70 24.32
CA LYS A 67 10.35 1.32 24.63
C LYS A 67 9.54 0.83 25.82
N VAL A 68 8.71 -0.17 25.61
CA VAL A 68 7.86 -0.76 26.66
C VAL A 68 8.34 -2.18 26.94
N LYS A 69 8.71 -2.47 28.20
CA LYS A 69 9.13 -3.80 28.60
C LYS A 69 8.00 -4.81 28.41
N LEU A 70 8.35 -5.96 27.83
CA LEU A 70 7.49 -7.10 27.66
C LEU A 70 8.20 -8.38 28.08
N SER A 71 7.42 -9.39 28.42
CA SER A 71 7.92 -10.74 28.65
C SER A 71 7.18 -11.70 27.73
N ILE A 72 7.92 -12.53 27.00
CA ILE A 72 7.34 -13.64 26.22
C ILE A 72 7.76 -14.95 26.89
N THR A 73 6.79 -15.68 27.43
CA THR A 73 7.02 -16.99 28.06
C THR A 73 6.04 -18.00 27.51
N ASN A 74 6.50 -19.16 27.03
CA ASN A 74 5.64 -20.20 26.43
C ASN A 74 4.67 -19.63 25.38
N ASP A 75 5.20 -18.89 24.41
CA ASP A 75 4.44 -18.20 23.35
C ASP A 75 3.38 -17.22 23.85
N THR A 76 3.49 -16.77 25.10
CA THR A 76 2.52 -15.86 25.74
C THR A 76 3.19 -14.51 26.02
N ILE A 77 2.70 -13.44 25.39
CA ILE A 77 3.17 -12.07 25.57
C ILE A 77 2.43 -11.42 26.74
N SER A 78 3.21 -10.80 27.63
CA SER A 78 2.71 -9.91 28.69
C SER A 78 3.40 -8.55 28.60
N ILE A 79 2.64 -7.47 28.71
CA ILE A 79 3.13 -6.09 28.61
C ILE A 79 2.87 -5.37 29.93
N GLN A 80 3.80 -4.50 30.35
CA GLN A 80 3.61 -3.67 31.53
C GLN A 80 2.40 -2.72 31.37
N LYS A 81 1.44 -2.83 32.29
CA LYS A 81 0.12 -2.18 32.17
C LYS A 81 0.13 -0.66 32.33
N ASN A 82 1.11 -0.12 33.04
CA ASN A 82 1.22 1.30 33.35
C ASN A 82 1.26 2.21 32.10
N LEU A 83 1.78 1.70 30.98
CA LEU A 83 1.92 2.46 29.73
C LEU A 83 0.83 2.13 28.68
N LEU A 84 -0.01 1.12 28.91
CA LEU A 84 -1.04 0.70 27.95
C LEU A 84 -2.10 1.77 27.67
N ASN A 85 -2.33 2.68 28.62
CA ASN A 85 -3.35 3.72 28.46
C ASN A 85 -2.88 4.90 27.61
N THR A 86 -1.57 5.06 27.43
CA THR A 86 -0.99 6.18 26.67
C THR A 86 -0.58 5.78 25.26
N ILE A 87 -0.38 4.48 24.98
CA ILE A 87 0.03 3.99 23.67
C ILE A 87 -1.18 3.57 22.82
N ASP A 88 -1.09 3.77 21.51
CA ASP A 88 -2.12 3.40 20.53
C ASP A 88 -1.58 2.57 19.37
N CYS A 89 -0.27 2.57 19.15
CA CYS A 89 0.40 1.76 18.15
C CYS A 89 1.60 1.06 18.78
N CYS A 90 1.76 -0.25 18.54
CA CYS A 90 2.88 -0.98 19.10
C CYS A 90 3.32 -2.20 18.27
N PHE A 91 4.64 -2.39 18.22
CA PHE A 91 5.31 -3.45 17.48
C PHE A 91 6.31 -4.22 18.34
N ILE A 92 6.45 -5.52 18.12
CA ILE A 92 7.43 -6.37 18.81
C ILE A 92 8.48 -6.85 17.79
N PRO A 93 9.75 -6.44 17.91
CA PRO A 93 10.83 -7.01 17.12
C PRO A 93 11.06 -8.48 17.48
N VAL A 94 11.05 -9.35 16.47
CA VAL A 94 11.26 -10.79 16.61
C VAL A 94 12.14 -11.32 15.48
N VAL A 95 12.91 -12.37 15.77
CA VAL A 95 13.64 -13.13 14.75
C VAL A 95 12.75 -14.26 14.26
N VAL A 96 12.28 -14.13 13.02
CA VAL A 96 11.43 -15.13 12.35
C VAL A 96 12.32 -16.04 11.51
N LYS A 97 12.12 -17.35 11.62
CA LYS A 97 12.72 -18.34 10.71
C LYS A 97 11.65 -19.22 10.09
N SER A 98 11.55 -19.18 8.76
CA SER A 98 10.70 -20.05 7.98
C SER A 98 11.09 -21.51 8.18
N SER A 99 10.10 -22.39 8.31
CA SER A 99 10.33 -23.84 8.19
C SER A 99 10.52 -24.20 6.70
N ILE A 100 10.82 -25.48 6.40
CA ILE A 100 10.87 -25.98 5.02
C ILE A 100 9.57 -25.67 4.26
N SER A 101 8.41 -25.84 4.92
CA SER A 101 7.12 -25.49 4.32
C SER A 101 6.95 -23.98 4.10
N GLY A 102 7.58 -23.12 4.90
CA GLY A 102 7.57 -21.66 4.77
C GLY A 102 8.30 -21.11 3.53
N TYR A 103 9.01 -21.96 2.79
CA TYR A 103 9.52 -21.63 1.46
C TYR A 103 8.47 -21.82 0.35
N PHE A 104 7.45 -22.65 0.60
CA PHE A 104 6.40 -23.00 -0.37
C PHE A 104 5.05 -22.39 -0.06
N PHE A 105 4.76 -22.14 1.21
CA PHE A 105 3.52 -21.53 1.70
C PHE A 105 3.85 -20.27 2.49
N ASP A 106 2.93 -19.30 2.52
CA ASP A 106 3.15 -18.03 3.20
C ASP A 106 3.25 -18.28 4.72
N PRO A 107 4.40 -18.04 5.36
CA PRO A 107 4.55 -18.18 6.80
C PRO A 107 3.73 -17.13 7.52
N TYR A 108 3.14 -17.49 8.66
CA TYR A 108 2.36 -16.55 9.47
C TYR A 108 2.35 -16.94 10.95
N ILE A 109 1.96 -15.97 11.76
CA ILE A 109 1.59 -16.18 13.16
C ILE A 109 0.11 -15.88 13.36
N GLU A 110 -0.52 -16.61 14.28
CA GLU A 110 -1.81 -16.26 14.86
C GLU A 110 -1.57 -15.58 16.20
N ILE A 111 -2.20 -14.43 16.41
CA ILE A 111 -2.17 -13.68 17.67
C ILE A 111 -3.56 -13.79 18.27
N GLN A 112 -3.65 -14.42 19.43
CA GLN A 112 -4.90 -14.71 20.12
C GLN A 112 -4.97 -13.92 21.42
N SER A 113 -6.07 -13.21 21.60
CA SER A 113 -6.51 -12.63 22.87
C SER A 113 -7.91 -13.14 23.19
N ASN A 114 -8.39 -12.95 24.43
CA ASN A 114 -9.66 -13.52 24.89
C ASN A 114 -10.85 -13.28 23.94
N ASN A 115 -10.89 -12.13 23.28
CA ASN A 115 -12.03 -11.72 22.44
C ASN A 115 -11.65 -11.50 20.97
N LYS A 116 -10.38 -11.70 20.58
CA LYS A 116 -9.89 -11.34 19.25
C LYS A 116 -8.75 -12.22 18.80
N ASN A 117 -8.89 -12.76 17.61
CA ASN A 117 -7.85 -13.50 16.91
C ASN A 117 -7.49 -12.75 15.62
N SER A 118 -6.20 -12.64 15.36
CA SER A 118 -5.70 -12.07 14.11
C SER A 118 -4.53 -12.88 13.58
N ARG A 119 -4.15 -12.60 12.34
CA ARG A 119 -3.04 -13.24 11.66
C ARG A 119 -2.10 -12.18 11.12
N GLN A 120 -0.80 -12.40 11.24
CA GLN A 120 0.22 -11.63 10.54
C GLN A 120 1.06 -12.56 9.70
N TYR A 121 1.15 -12.25 8.40
CA TYR A 121 1.94 -13.02 7.44
C TYR A 121 3.32 -12.39 7.24
N PHE A 122 4.29 -13.23 6.91
CA PHE A 122 5.63 -12.84 6.49
C PHE A 122 5.88 -13.30 5.05
N GLU A 123 6.94 -12.77 4.45
CA GLU A 123 7.43 -13.26 3.17
C GLU A 123 7.97 -14.69 3.28
N ARG A 124 7.87 -15.45 2.18
CA ARG A 124 8.38 -16.82 2.11
C ARG A 124 9.90 -16.86 2.26
N GLY A 125 10.37 -17.85 3.00
CA GLY A 125 11.78 -17.99 3.32
C GLY A 125 12.33 -16.88 4.23
N SER A 126 11.46 -16.11 4.90
CA SER A 126 11.86 -15.17 5.95
C SER A 126 12.80 -15.83 6.97
N ASN A 127 13.95 -15.20 7.20
CA ASN A 127 14.97 -15.64 8.14
C ASN A 127 15.73 -14.44 8.70
N GLY A 128 15.12 -13.69 9.62
CA GLY A 128 15.68 -12.46 10.16
C GLY A 128 14.68 -11.68 11.03
N ILE A 129 15.05 -10.46 11.40
CA ILE A 129 14.26 -9.57 12.24
C ILE A 129 13.03 -9.07 11.49
N ARG A 130 11.85 -9.21 12.09
CA ARG A 130 10.56 -8.68 11.65
C ARG A 130 9.87 -7.99 12.83
N LEU A 131 8.85 -7.19 12.54
CA LEU A 131 8.05 -6.51 13.57
C LEU A 131 6.64 -7.10 13.60
N ILE A 132 6.24 -7.68 14.74
CA ILE A 132 4.86 -8.11 14.96
C ILE A 132 4.04 -6.89 15.35
N ASN A 133 3.00 -6.56 14.58
CA ASN A 133 2.04 -5.52 14.92
C ASN A 133 1.03 -6.06 15.95
N ILE A 134 1.01 -5.45 17.13
CA ILE A 134 0.06 -5.80 18.21
C ILE A 134 -0.92 -4.66 18.50
N SER A 135 -0.93 -3.60 17.67
CA SER A 135 -1.71 -2.37 17.91
C SER A 135 -3.20 -2.67 18.11
N ASN A 136 -3.75 -3.57 17.30
CA ASN A 136 -5.15 -4.01 17.35
C ASN A 136 -5.51 -4.90 18.57
N HIS A 137 -4.52 -5.30 19.36
CA HIS A 137 -4.71 -6.07 20.59
C HIS A 137 -4.45 -5.26 21.85
N LEU A 138 -4.04 -3.99 21.73
CA LEU A 138 -3.74 -3.12 22.87
C LEU A 138 -4.96 -2.92 23.77
N SER A 139 -6.16 -2.79 23.17
CA SER A 139 -7.42 -2.69 23.92
C SER A 139 -7.70 -3.95 24.75
N SER A 140 -7.50 -5.15 24.17
CA SER A 140 -7.63 -6.42 24.88
C SER A 140 -6.67 -6.50 26.08
N LEU A 141 -5.42 -6.05 25.91
CA LEU A 141 -4.38 -6.08 26.95
C LEU A 141 -4.65 -5.14 28.14
N LYS A 142 -5.54 -4.17 28.01
CA LYS A 142 -5.96 -3.30 29.13
C LYS A 142 -6.74 -4.07 30.20
N SER A 143 -7.43 -5.16 29.83
CA SER A 143 -8.22 -5.94 30.77
C SER A 143 -7.36 -6.70 31.79
N ILE A 144 -7.95 -7.06 32.93
CA ILE A 144 -7.23 -7.82 33.99
C ILE A 144 -6.97 -9.25 33.48
N ASN A 145 -5.74 -9.75 33.67
CA ASN A 145 -5.29 -11.11 33.30
C ASN A 145 -5.38 -11.49 31.81
N THR A 146 -5.35 -10.53 30.89
CA THR A 146 -5.21 -10.81 29.45
C THR A 146 -3.75 -10.93 29.06
N HIS A 147 -3.46 -11.98 28.30
CA HIS A 147 -2.19 -12.20 27.65
C HIS A 147 -2.42 -12.47 26.16
N LEU A 148 -1.44 -12.20 25.31
CA LEU A 148 -1.52 -12.59 23.90
C LEU A 148 -0.82 -13.92 23.71
N LYS A 149 -1.51 -14.90 23.15
CA LYS A 149 -0.91 -16.16 22.76
C LYS A 149 -0.52 -16.13 21.29
N ILE A 150 0.70 -16.51 20.99
CA ILE A 150 1.22 -16.62 19.62
C ILE A 150 1.20 -18.08 19.21
N LYS A 151 0.80 -18.34 17.97
CA LYS A 151 0.98 -19.65 17.33
C LYS A 151 1.63 -19.46 15.97
N SER A 152 2.77 -20.11 15.74
CA SER A 152 3.49 -20.01 14.47
C SER A 152 3.06 -21.11 13.50
N ILE A 153 2.87 -20.76 12.22
CA ILE A 153 2.57 -21.68 11.12
C ILE A 153 3.56 -21.47 9.99
N ALA A 154 4.18 -22.57 9.54
CA ALA A 154 5.25 -22.59 8.54
C ALA A 154 6.46 -21.69 8.87
N CYS A 155 6.61 -21.27 10.12
CA CYS A 155 7.73 -20.53 10.66
C CYS A 155 7.89 -20.81 12.16
N LYS A 156 8.96 -20.28 12.76
CA LYS A 156 9.23 -20.25 14.19
C LYS A 156 9.74 -18.86 14.58
N LEU A 157 9.37 -18.41 15.77
CA LEU A 157 10.00 -17.27 16.44
C LEU A 157 11.19 -17.79 17.26
N ILE A 158 12.41 -17.43 16.88
CA ILE A 158 13.63 -17.97 17.53
C ILE A 158 14.09 -17.06 18.65
N GLN A 159 13.93 -15.76 18.48
CA GLN A 159 14.29 -14.73 19.45
C GLN A 159 13.25 -13.62 19.40
N HIS A 160 13.13 -12.89 20.49
CA HIS A 160 12.30 -11.71 20.61
C HIS A 160 13.05 -10.64 21.40
N SER A 161 12.72 -9.38 21.15
CA SER A 161 13.12 -8.29 22.02
C SER A 161 12.38 -8.37 23.36
N ASP A 162 13.04 -7.96 24.45
CA ASP A 162 12.40 -7.75 25.76
C ASP A 162 11.65 -6.39 25.82
N GLU A 163 11.72 -5.62 24.73
CA GLU A 163 11.07 -4.33 24.58
C GLU A 163 10.26 -4.25 23.30
N ALA A 164 9.03 -3.76 23.41
CA ALA A 164 8.21 -3.37 22.27
C ALA A 164 8.50 -1.91 21.90
N ILE A 165 8.30 -1.62 20.62
CA ILE A 165 8.41 -0.30 20.03
C ILE A 165 6.98 0.24 19.92
N CYS A 166 6.61 1.15 20.82
CA CYS A 166 5.27 1.72 20.84
C CYS A 166 5.27 3.23 20.57
N PHE A 167 4.10 3.77 20.22
CA PHE A 167 3.88 5.17 19.91
C PHE A 167 2.62 5.69 20.62
N THR A 168 2.63 7.00 20.86
CA THR A 168 1.47 7.80 21.27
C THR A 168 1.21 8.83 20.19
N ASN A 169 0.04 8.76 19.59
CA ASN A 169 -0.40 9.65 18.53
C ASN A 169 -1.47 10.62 19.05
N GLU A 170 -1.66 11.71 18.33
CA GLU A 170 -2.82 12.56 18.54
C GLU A 170 -4.07 11.89 17.98
N ASP A 171 -5.24 12.37 18.38
CA ASP A 171 -6.51 11.91 17.81
C ASP A 171 -6.72 12.56 16.44
N TYR A 172 -6.00 12.06 15.43
CA TYR A 172 -6.03 12.60 14.06
C TYR A 172 -7.43 12.57 13.44
N LEU A 173 -8.30 11.66 13.87
CA LEU A 173 -9.67 11.56 13.36
C LEU A 173 -10.52 12.79 13.69
N LYS A 174 -10.16 13.55 14.74
CA LYS A 174 -10.84 14.80 15.14
C LYS A 174 -10.27 16.05 14.45
N LYS A 175 -9.23 15.90 13.64
CA LYS A 175 -8.53 17.00 12.96
C LYS A 175 -9.11 17.24 11.57
N SER A 176 -9.11 18.50 11.13
CA SER A 176 -9.37 18.80 9.72
C SER A 176 -8.32 18.13 8.85
N THR A 177 -8.73 17.23 7.96
CA THR A 177 -7.82 16.42 7.17
C THR A 177 -8.02 16.63 5.66
N LEU A 178 -6.92 16.81 4.93
CA LEU A 178 -6.89 16.77 3.46
C LEU A 178 -6.22 15.47 2.98
N ILE A 179 -6.91 14.66 2.19
CA ILE A 179 -6.31 13.51 1.50
C ILE A 179 -5.90 13.94 0.10
N VAL A 180 -4.61 13.82 -0.20
CA VAL A 180 -4.06 13.99 -1.53
C VAL A 180 -3.97 12.63 -2.20
N SER A 181 -4.84 12.38 -3.16
CA SER A 181 -4.98 11.13 -3.89
C SER A 181 -4.38 11.29 -5.30
N PRO A 182 -3.24 10.67 -5.63
CA PRO A 182 -2.64 10.83 -6.96
C PRO A 182 -3.59 10.39 -8.08
N HIS A 183 -4.28 9.26 -7.89
CA HIS A 183 -5.33 8.76 -8.78
C HIS A 183 -6.65 8.54 -8.01
N ALA A 184 -7.71 8.21 -8.75
CA ALA A 184 -9.07 8.15 -8.21
C ALA A 184 -9.31 7.09 -7.12
N ASP A 185 -8.51 6.04 -7.08
CA ASP A 185 -8.65 4.88 -6.18
C ASP A 185 -7.70 4.91 -4.98
N ASP A 186 -6.70 5.80 -4.99
CA ASP A 186 -5.63 5.78 -3.99
C ASP A 186 -6.12 6.09 -2.57
N ALA A 187 -7.08 7.00 -2.42
CA ALA A 187 -7.70 7.32 -1.14
C ALA A 187 -8.42 6.10 -0.54
N GLU A 188 -9.16 5.35 -1.36
CA GLU A 188 -9.90 4.15 -0.95
C GLU A 188 -8.94 3.01 -0.62
N LEU A 189 -7.86 2.85 -1.38
CA LEU A 189 -6.84 1.84 -1.11
C LEU A 189 -6.16 2.09 0.23
N ALA A 190 -5.71 3.33 0.46
CA ALA A 190 -4.86 3.68 1.60
C ALA A 190 -5.64 4.02 2.88
N ALA A 191 -6.74 4.76 2.75
CA ALA A 191 -7.30 5.55 3.85
C ALA A 191 -8.84 5.57 3.91
N PHE A 192 -9.53 4.60 3.27
CA PHE A 192 -10.99 4.50 3.34
C PHE A 192 -11.51 4.46 4.78
N GLY A 193 -10.91 3.60 5.60
CA GLY A 193 -11.29 3.45 6.99
C GLY A 193 -11.05 4.73 7.80
N TYR A 194 -9.95 5.43 7.52
CA TYR A 194 -9.68 6.76 8.08
C TYR A 194 -10.77 7.75 7.72
N TYR A 195 -11.01 8.00 6.43
CA TYR A 195 -11.92 9.08 6.06
C TYR A 195 -13.37 8.77 6.41
N LYS A 196 -13.76 7.50 6.48
CA LYS A 196 -15.07 7.10 6.96
C LYS A 196 -15.26 7.48 8.43
N GLN A 197 -14.21 7.38 9.25
CA GLN A 197 -14.23 7.66 10.68
C GLN A 197 -13.93 9.12 11.05
N ALA A 198 -13.19 9.84 10.21
CA ALA A 198 -12.77 11.21 10.48
C ALA A 198 -13.96 12.19 10.52
N ASP A 199 -13.91 13.20 11.39
CA ASP A 199 -14.99 14.17 11.53
C ASP A 199 -15.05 15.13 10.33
N ASN A 200 -13.91 15.70 9.96
CA ASN A 200 -13.77 16.65 8.86
C ASN A 200 -12.72 16.18 7.84
N ILE A 201 -13.16 15.95 6.61
CA ILE A 201 -12.32 15.41 5.53
C ILE A 201 -12.58 16.13 4.22
N PHE A 202 -11.51 16.36 3.47
CA PHE A 202 -11.57 16.75 2.06
C PHE A 202 -10.58 15.90 1.26
N ILE A 203 -10.94 15.48 0.04
CA ILE A 203 -10.15 14.60 -0.82
C ILE A 203 -9.84 15.36 -2.11
N ALA A 204 -8.56 15.57 -2.41
CA ALA A 204 -8.11 16.14 -3.67
C ALA A 204 -7.47 15.04 -4.53
N THR A 205 -8.16 14.64 -5.60
CA THR A 205 -7.60 13.73 -6.60
C THR A 205 -6.83 14.51 -7.63
N ILE A 206 -5.54 14.19 -7.82
CA ILE A 206 -4.63 15.00 -8.64
C ILE A 206 -4.81 14.71 -10.13
N THR A 207 -4.75 13.43 -10.52
CA THR A 207 -4.75 13.03 -11.93
C THR A 207 -6.08 12.44 -12.39
N ALA A 208 -6.36 12.57 -13.68
CA ALA A 208 -7.54 11.98 -14.30
C ALA A 208 -7.45 10.45 -14.44
N GLY A 209 -6.25 9.86 -14.40
CA GLY A 209 -6.04 8.41 -14.50
C GLY A 209 -6.47 7.82 -15.85
N GLU A 210 -6.38 8.60 -16.92
CA GLU A 210 -6.94 8.37 -18.26
C GLU A 210 -6.12 7.41 -19.15
N SER A 211 -4.91 7.06 -18.72
CA SER A 211 -4.02 6.12 -19.42
C SER A 211 -4.54 4.68 -19.41
N GLU A 212 -4.06 3.83 -20.32
CA GLU A 212 -4.43 2.40 -20.42
C GLU A 212 -5.96 2.17 -20.48
N ALA A 213 -6.58 2.70 -21.53
CA ALA A 213 -8.03 2.71 -21.73
C ALA A 213 -8.54 1.68 -22.77
N GLN A 214 -7.77 0.63 -23.06
CA GLN A 214 -8.10 -0.33 -24.12
C GLN A 214 -9.48 -0.97 -23.97
N GLN A 215 -9.94 -1.15 -22.73
CA GLN A 215 -11.27 -1.71 -22.45
C GLN A 215 -12.45 -0.85 -22.92
N TYR A 216 -12.21 0.45 -23.11
CA TYR A 216 -13.24 1.39 -23.57
C TYR A 216 -13.23 1.59 -25.09
N LEU A 217 -12.31 0.96 -25.83
CA LEU A 217 -12.20 1.10 -27.28
C LEU A 217 -13.47 0.70 -28.02
N ASN A 218 -14.13 -0.38 -27.58
CA ASN A 218 -15.37 -0.83 -28.21
C ASN A 218 -16.54 0.15 -28.03
N ILE A 219 -16.49 0.99 -26.98
CA ILE A 219 -17.49 2.02 -26.69
C ILE A 219 -17.14 3.31 -27.43
N ALA A 220 -15.86 3.70 -27.39
CA ALA A 220 -15.40 5.01 -27.85
C ALA A 220 -14.95 5.05 -29.32
N GLY A 221 -14.71 3.90 -29.95
CA GLY A 221 -14.30 3.79 -31.37
C GLY A 221 -12.83 4.11 -31.66
N ASN A 222 -12.16 4.92 -30.84
CA ASN A 222 -10.72 5.22 -30.97
C ASN A 222 -10.01 5.38 -29.61
N GLN A 223 -8.68 5.43 -29.63
CA GLN A 223 -7.85 5.47 -28.41
C GLN A 223 -8.00 6.76 -27.61
N GLN A 224 -8.11 7.92 -28.27
CA GLN A 224 -8.20 9.21 -27.59
C GLN A 224 -9.54 9.35 -26.85
N ASP A 225 -10.63 8.99 -27.51
CA ASP A 225 -11.96 9.01 -26.89
C ASP A 225 -12.10 7.94 -25.81
N ALA A 226 -11.45 6.78 -25.96
CA ALA A 226 -11.39 5.76 -24.91
C ALA A 226 -10.67 6.28 -23.66
N ALA A 227 -9.54 6.97 -23.83
CA ALA A 227 -8.82 7.61 -22.73
C ALA A 227 -9.67 8.69 -22.05
N LEU A 228 -10.32 9.56 -22.84
CA LEU A 228 -11.23 10.58 -22.32
C LEU A 228 -12.39 9.96 -21.52
N LEU A 229 -13.01 8.90 -22.05
CA LEU A 229 -14.08 8.18 -21.39
C LEU A 229 -13.62 7.55 -20.07
N LYS A 230 -12.44 6.91 -20.06
CA LYS A 230 -11.83 6.36 -18.84
C LYS A 230 -11.60 7.46 -17.80
N GLY A 231 -10.96 8.56 -18.19
CA GLY A 231 -10.64 9.66 -17.28
C GLY A 231 -11.90 10.31 -16.69
N ARG A 232 -12.95 10.49 -17.51
CA ARG A 232 -14.26 10.96 -17.03
C ARG A 232 -14.90 10.00 -16.02
N LEU A 233 -14.84 8.69 -16.28
CA LEU A 233 -15.38 7.70 -15.34
C LEU A 233 -14.61 7.70 -14.01
N ARG A 234 -13.28 7.79 -14.06
CA ARG A 234 -12.46 7.89 -12.83
C ARG A 234 -12.67 9.20 -12.08
N ALA A 235 -12.89 10.31 -12.79
CA ALA A 235 -13.30 11.57 -12.18
C ALA A 235 -14.65 11.46 -11.47
N TRP A 236 -15.60 10.71 -12.05
CA TRP A 236 -16.86 10.42 -11.38
C TRP A 236 -16.65 9.53 -10.14
N ASP A 237 -15.86 8.45 -10.26
CA ASP A 237 -15.55 7.53 -9.16
C ASP A 237 -14.96 8.30 -7.96
N SER A 238 -13.98 9.20 -8.19
CA SER A 238 -13.34 9.96 -7.12
C SER A 238 -14.26 10.93 -6.37
N ILE A 239 -15.38 11.34 -6.99
CA ILE A 239 -16.39 12.21 -6.37
C ILE A 239 -17.51 11.39 -5.72
N ALA A 240 -17.92 10.31 -6.36
CA ALA A 240 -19.10 9.55 -5.97
C ALA A 240 -18.81 8.51 -4.89
N VAL A 241 -17.65 7.83 -4.91
CA VAL A 241 -17.33 6.76 -3.96
C VAL A 241 -17.31 7.23 -2.50
N PRO A 242 -16.80 8.44 -2.15
CA PRO A 242 -16.88 8.95 -0.78
C PRO A 242 -18.30 9.02 -0.20
N LEU A 243 -19.34 9.13 -1.04
CA LEU A 243 -20.75 9.09 -0.59
C LEU A 243 -21.10 7.76 0.09
N TRP A 244 -20.46 6.66 -0.30
CA TRP A 244 -20.61 5.36 0.35
C TRP A 244 -20.18 5.38 1.83
N ALA A 245 -19.14 6.16 2.15
CA ALA A 245 -18.73 6.44 3.52
C ALA A 245 -19.58 7.53 4.20
N LYS A 246 -20.70 7.94 3.59
CA LYS A 246 -21.56 9.04 4.03
C LYS A 246 -20.83 10.39 4.10
N LYS A 247 -19.79 10.57 3.29
CA LYS A 247 -19.08 11.85 3.16
C LYS A 247 -19.57 12.55 1.89
N GLN A 248 -20.21 13.70 2.09
CA GLN A 248 -20.80 14.50 1.01
C GLN A 248 -19.95 15.75 0.79
N ASN A 249 -19.88 16.21 -0.47
CA ASN A 249 -19.18 17.45 -0.85
C ASN A 249 -17.74 17.53 -0.30
N CYS A 250 -17.08 16.37 -0.16
CA CYS A 250 -15.78 16.23 0.48
C CYS A 250 -14.68 15.86 -0.51
N ALA A 251 -14.92 16.00 -1.81
CA ALA A 251 -14.01 15.54 -2.84
C ALA A 251 -13.95 16.51 -4.02
N ILE A 252 -12.78 16.60 -4.63
CA ILE A 252 -12.51 17.36 -5.85
C ILE A 252 -11.54 16.60 -6.75
N GLN A 253 -11.79 16.63 -8.05
CA GLN A 253 -10.89 16.10 -9.08
C GLN A 253 -10.18 17.26 -9.78
N LEU A 254 -8.85 17.27 -9.76
CA LEU A 254 -8.04 18.31 -10.38
C LEU A 254 -7.80 18.08 -11.88
N GLY A 255 -7.84 16.83 -12.34
CA GLY A 255 -7.85 16.49 -13.77
C GLY A 255 -6.51 16.57 -14.49
N TYR A 256 -5.39 16.63 -13.77
CA TYR A 256 -4.07 16.67 -14.40
C TYR A 256 -3.72 15.34 -15.11
N PRO A 257 -2.86 15.37 -16.14
CA PRO A 257 -2.59 14.17 -16.93
C PRO A 257 -1.81 13.11 -16.14
N CYS A 258 -2.29 11.86 -16.21
CA CYS A 258 -1.61 10.72 -15.60
C CYS A 258 -0.23 10.48 -16.25
N SER A 259 0.73 10.03 -15.44
CA SER A 259 2.12 9.72 -15.80
C SER A 259 2.91 10.91 -16.37
N SER A 260 2.53 12.11 -15.97
CA SER A 260 3.07 13.39 -16.49
C SER A 260 3.47 14.37 -15.40
N LEU A 261 3.18 14.11 -14.11
CA LEU A 261 3.49 15.04 -13.02
C LEU A 261 4.99 15.32 -12.88
N SER A 262 5.83 14.32 -13.17
CA SER A 262 7.28 14.52 -13.17
C SER A 262 7.74 15.50 -14.25
N LEU A 263 7.21 15.33 -15.47
CA LEU A 263 7.52 16.22 -16.59
C LEU A 263 7.02 17.64 -16.33
N MET A 264 5.82 17.78 -15.78
CA MET A 264 5.28 19.08 -15.35
C MET A 264 6.21 19.74 -14.32
N SER A 265 6.67 18.99 -13.30
CA SER A 265 7.54 19.54 -12.26
C SER A 265 8.90 20.02 -12.78
N GLN A 266 9.43 19.38 -13.84
CA GLN A 266 10.68 19.77 -14.48
C GLN A 266 10.54 21.03 -15.35
N HIS A 267 9.33 21.27 -15.88
CA HIS A 267 9.01 22.41 -16.72
C HIS A 267 7.74 23.12 -16.24
N PRO A 268 7.78 23.87 -15.12
CA PRO A 268 6.58 24.26 -14.41
C PRO A 268 5.56 25.08 -15.20
N GLU A 269 6.05 25.90 -16.13
CA GLU A 269 5.24 26.81 -16.96
C GLU A 269 4.81 26.21 -18.31
N ILE A 270 5.35 25.04 -18.69
CA ILE A 270 5.08 24.44 -20.01
C ILE A 270 3.87 23.51 -19.91
N PRO A 271 2.79 23.74 -20.68
CA PRO A 271 1.65 22.85 -20.69
C PRO A 271 2.02 21.45 -21.20
N VAL A 272 1.67 20.41 -20.45
CA VAL A 272 1.91 19.02 -20.80
C VAL A 272 0.62 18.36 -21.32
N ALA A 273 0.65 17.89 -22.56
CA ALA A 273 -0.46 17.14 -23.12
C ALA A 273 -0.60 15.76 -22.44
N SER A 274 -1.84 15.32 -22.23
CA SER A 274 -2.15 13.94 -21.82
C SER A 274 -1.62 12.96 -22.86
N LYS A 275 -0.91 11.92 -22.40
CA LYS A 275 -0.45 10.83 -23.27
C LYS A 275 -1.61 10.03 -23.87
N GLY A 276 -2.76 9.99 -23.18
CA GLY A 276 -3.95 9.27 -23.63
C GLY A 276 -4.78 10.06 -24.63
N THR A 277 -5.12 11.32 -24.32
CA THR A 277 -6.04 12.12 -25.13
C THR A 277 -5.35 13.12 -26.07
N GLY A 278 -4.08 13.43 -25.85
CA GLY A 278 -3.35 14.50 -26.54
C GLY A 278 -3.75 15.91 -26.12
N LYS A 279 -4.70 16.06 -25.17
CA LYS A 279 -5.20 17.36 -24.72
C LYS A 279 -4.34 17.95 -23.60
N ASN A 280 -4.23 19.27 -23.56
CA ASN A 280 -3.48 20.04 -22.55
C ASN A 280 -4.40 20.80 -21.58
N THR A 281 -5.60 20.28 -21.33
CA THR A 281 -6.65 20.88 -20.48
C THR A 281 -7.10 19.92 -19.38
N THR A 282 -7.48 20.48 -18.23
CA THR A 282 -8.07 19.76 -17.09
C THR A 282 -9.60 19.77 -17.07
N LEU A 283 -10.26 20.66 -17.81
CA LEU A 283 -11.71 20.94 -17.67
C LEU A 283 -12.59 19.72 -17.88
N GLU A 284 -12.24 18.84 -18.81
CA GLU A 284 -13.04 17.65 -19.12
C GLU A 284 -13.23 16.72 -17.91
N TYR A 285 -12.31 16.76 -16.96
CA TYR A 285 -12.33 15.91 -15.77
C TYR A 285 -12.89 16.62 -14.53
N ARG A 286 -13.17 17.93 -14.62
CA ARG A 286 -13.70 18.73 -13.50
C ARG A 286 -15.22 18.86 -13.49
N GLN A 287 -15.91 18.31 -14.49
CA GLN A 287 -17.36 18.47 -14.69
C GLN A 287 -18.24 17.98 -13.53
N PHE A 288 -17.71 17.12 -12.66
CA PHE A 288 -18.42 16.58 -11.49
C PHE A 288 -18.06 17.30 -10.19
N ASN A 289 -17.13 18.26 -10.22
CA ASN A 289 -16.77 19.04 -9.05
C ASN A 289 -17.94 19.96 -8.67
N SER A 290 -18.23 20.04 -7.38
CA SER A 290 -19.17 21.02 -6.83
C SER A 290 -18.52 22.38 -6.55
N ILE A 291 -17.18 22.44 -6.61
CA ILE A 291 -16.36 23.63 -6.38
C ILE A 291 -15.64 23.97 -7.68
N GLU A 292 -15.76 25.23 -8.11
CA GLU A 292 -14.98 25.77 -9.23
C GLU A 292 -13.63 26.27 -8.73
N LEU A 293 -12.56 25.88 -9.41
CA LEU A 293 -11.20 26.32 -9.13
C LEU A 293 -10.86 27.54 -10.00
N SER A 294 -10.04 28.45 -9.48
CA SER A 294 -9.62 29.65 -10.22
C SER A 294 -8.97 29.32 -11.56
N SER A 295 -8.20 28.22 -11.62
CA SER A 295 -7.55 27.78 -12.87
C SER A 295 -8.53 27.32 -13.96
N ASN A 296 -9.83 27.14 -13.67
CA ASN A 296 -10.83 26.84 -14.69
C ASN A 296 -10.90 27.92 -15.79
N THR A 297 -10.50 29.17 -15.49
CA THR A 297 -10.42 30.23 -16.51
C THR A 297 -9.27 30.03 -17.50
N GLN A 298 -8.21 29.33 -17.09
CA GLN A 298 -7.03 28.99 -17.89
C GLN A 298 -6.52 27.59 -17.54
N PRO A 299 -7.25 26.54 -17.97
CA PRO A 299 -7.14 25.19 -17.42
C PRO A 299 -5.97 24.39 -17.99
N LEU A 300 -4.81 25.03 -18.12
CA LEU A 300 -3.62 24.41 -18.70
C LEU A 300 -3.03 23.36 -17.76
N ASN A 301 -2.55 22.26 -18.35
CA ASN A 301 -1.85 21.20 -17.64
C ASN A 301 -0.40 21.62 -17.28
N THR A 302 -0.24 22.59 -16.39
CA THR A 302 1.06 23.09 -15.91
C THR A 302 1.27 22.75 -14.44
N TRP A 303 2.53 22.66 -14.00
CA TRP A 303 2.83 22.48 -12.58
C TRP A 303 2.36 23.70 -11.78
N SER A 304 2.55 24.91 -12.33
CA SER A 304 2.17 26.15 -11.66
C SER A 304 0.66 26.20 -11.39
N ASN A 305 -0.18 25.77 -12.34
CA ASN A 305 -1.62 25.64 -12.09
C ASN A 305 -1.93 24.58 -11.02
N LEU A 306 -1.22 23.44 -11.01
CA LEU A 306 -1.41 22.42 -9.98
C LEU A 306 -1.09 22.97 -8.58
N ILE A 307 0.00 23.74 -8.45
CA ILE A 307 0.36 24.38 -7.18
C ILE A 307 -0.68 25.40 -6.76
N GLU A 308 -1.16 26.26 -7.67
CA GLU A 308 -2.21 27.24 -7.35
C GLU A 308 -3.55 26.57 -6.95
N ASP A 309 -3.96 25.50 -7.64
CA ASP A 309 -5.15 24.73 -7.26
C ASP A 309 -5.03 24.13 -5.86
N LEU A 310 -3.86 23.56 -5.53
CA LEU A 310 -3.61 23.01 -4.20
C LEU A 310 -3.56 24.11 -3.14
N LYS A 311 -3.02 25.30 -3.46
CA LYS A 311 -3.04 26.46 -2.56
C LYS A 311 -4.46 26.93 -2.29
N GLU A 312 -5.30 27.02 -3.31
CA GLU A 312 -6.72 27.36 -3.17
C GLU A 312 -7.44 26.37 -2.24
N ILE A 313 -7.19 25.07 -2.42
CA ILE A 313 -7.74 24.02 -1.53
C ILE A 313 -7.22 24.18 -0.10
N LEU A 314 -5.92 24.40 0.10
CA LEU A 314 -5.33 24.56 1.43
C LEU A 314 -5.87 25.79 2.16
N ILE A 315 -6.06 26.91 1.46
CA ILE A 315 -6.64 28.14 2.03
C ILE A 315 -8.09 27.90 2.46
N ASN A 316 -8.88 27.21 1.64
CA ASN A 316 -10.29 26.98 1.89
C ASN A 316 -10.55 25.92 2.98
N GLN A 317 -9.77 24.83 2.97
CA GLN A 317 -9.98 23.68 3.86
C GLN A 317 -9.20 23.77 5.17
N GLN A 318 -8.12 24.57 5.20
CA GLN A 318 -7.23 24.75 6.36
C GLN A 318 -6.92 23.44 7.11
N PRO A 319 -6.37 22.41 6.43
CA PRO A 319 -6.16 21.11 7.05
C PRO A 319 -5.04 21.18 8.09
N GLU A 320 -5.29 20.56 9.24
CA GLU A 320 -4.27 20.31 10.27
C GLU A 320 -3.45 19.05 9.93
N VAL A 321 -4.07 18.11 9.19
CA VAL A 321 -3.48 16.83 8.79
C VAL A 321 -3.57 16.67 7.27
N ILE A 322 -2.50 16.20 6.65
CA ILE A 322 -2.47 15.84 5.23
C ILE A 322 -2.13 14.34 5.09
N ILE A 323 -3.01 13.57 4.44
CA ILE A 323 -2.74 12.19 4.04
C ILE A 323 -2.24 12.18 2.60
N THR A 324 -1.07 11.59 2.35
CA THR A 324 -0.44 11.60 1.01
C THR A 324 0.51 10.39 0.84
N PRO A 325 0.90 9.99 -0.37
CA PRO A 325 1.88 8.91 -0.51
C PRO A 325 3.22 9.21 0.17
N HIS A 326 3.90 8.18 0.61
CA HIS A 326 5.22 8.29 1.21
C HIS A 326 6.28 8.48 0.11
N PRO A 327 7.05 9.58 0.12
CA PRO A 327 7.91 9.94 -1.01
C PRO A 327 9.05 8.93 -1.27
N LEU A 328 9.54 8.26 -0.22
CA LEU A 328 10.58 7.22 -0.32
C LEU A 328 10.06 5.78 -0.50
N LEU A 329 8.89 5.43 0.07
CA LEU A 329 8.43 4.03 0.08
C LEU A 329 7.56 3.69 -1.15
N ASP A 330 6.80 4.66 -1.64
CA ASP A 330 5.97 4.50 -2.84
C ASP A 330 6.80 4.80 -4.10
N SER A 331 6.88 3.81 -4.99
CA SER A 331 7.66 3.88 -6.23
C SER A 331 6.96 4.61 -7.39
N HIS A 332 5.66 4.90 -7.29
CA HIS A 332 4.95 5.45 -8.42
C HIS A 332 5.32 6.93 -8.61
N SER A 333 5.77 7.31 -9.81
CA SER A 333 6.23 8.67 -10.10
C SER A 333 5.16 9.72 -9.76
N ASP A 334 3.90 9.53 -10.16
CA ASP A 334 2.86 10.51 -9.83
C ASP A 334 2.57 10.57 -8.32
N HIS A 335 2.78 9.50 -7.56
CA HIS A 335 2.59 9.50 -6.11
C HIS A 335 3.63 10.39 -5.42
N GLN A 336 4.90 10.24 -5.84
CA GLN A 336 5.99 11.08 -5.36
C GLN A 336 5.75 12.55 -5.72
N HIS A 337 5.38 12.84 -6.97
CA HIS A 337 5.18 14.22 -7.42
C HIS A 337 3.90 14.85 -6.86
N ALA A 338 2.84 14.10 -6.58
CA ALA A 338 1.69 14.60 -5.82
C ALA A 338 2.11 15.06 -4.41
N THR A 339 2.96 14.27 -3.75
CA THR A 339 3.56 14.64 -2.46
C THR A 339 4.44 15.89 -2.58
N PHE A 340 5.24 15.98 -3.64
CA PHE A 340 6.08 17.17 -3.88
C PHE A 340 5.25 18.42 -4.12
N ALA A 341 4.13 18.31 -4.83
CA ALA A 341 3.23 19.41 -5.12
C ALA A 341 2.58 19.94 -3.84
N ILE A 342 2.02 19.06 -2.99
CA ILE A 342 1.37 19.50 -1.75
C ILE A 342 2.36 20.08 -0.74
N VAL A 343 3.57 19.51 -0.64
CA VAL A 343 4.63 20.06 0.22
C VAL A 343 5.08 21.43 -0.29
N GLN A 344 5.20 21.62 -1.60
CA GLN A 344 5.51 22.93 -2.18
C GLN A 344 4.40 23.95 -1.91
N ALA A 345 3.13 23.58 -2.11
CA ALA A 345 1.99 24.47 -1.82
C ALA A 345 1.95 24.89 -0.34
N CYS A 346 2.17 23.95 0.59
CA CYS A 346 2.28 24.26 2.03
C CYS A 346 3.45 25.21 2.32
N LEU A 347 4.61 24.99 1.68
CA LEU A 347 5.79 25.85 1.82
C LEU A 347 5.52 27.29 1.37
N GLU A 348 4.88 27.47 0.22
CA GLU A 348 4.56 28.79 -0.32
C GLU A 348 3.53 29.55 0.53
N LEU A 349 2.63 28.82 1.20
CA LEU A 349 1.64 29.40 2.12
C LEU A 349 2.13 29.52 3.57
N GLY A 350 3.32 28.98 3.90
CA GLY A 350 3.83 28.94 5.28
C GLY A 350 3.02 28.04 6.22
N LEU A 351 2.34 27.02 5.70
CA LEU A 351 1.57 26.05 6.49
C LEU A 351 2.47 24.91 6.97
N THR A 352 2.22 24.42 8.18
CA THR A 352 2.99 23.33 8.81
C THR A 352 2.09 22.19 9.32
N PRO A 353 1.30 21.53 8.44
CA PRO A 353 0.43 20.43 8.86
C PRO A 353 1.23 19.17 9.21
N ILE A 354 0.58 18.24 9.91
CA ILE A 354 1.13 16.89 10.15
C ILE A 354 0.84 16.03 8.92
N PHE A 355 1.82 15.24 8.46
CA PHE A 355 1.64 14.32 7.34
C PHE A 355 1.43 12.90 7.84
N LEU A 356 0.41 12.24 7.30
CA LEU A 356 0.13 10.82 7.46
C LEU A 356 0.40 10.13 6.12
N CYS A 357 1.61 9.61 5.95
CA CYS A 357 2.04 9.02 4.69
C CYS A 357 1.61 7.55 4.54
N TYR A 358 1.31 7.11 3.32
CA TYR A 358 1.00 5.71 2.98
C TYR A 358 1.82 5.18 1.78
N ALA A 359 1.80 3.88 1.49
CA ALA A 359 2.45 3.34 0.31
C ALA A 359 1.57 2.29 -0.38
N ASN A 360 0.97 2.67 -1.52
CA ASN A 360 0.16 1.76 -2.34
C ASN A 360 1.05 0.92 -3.27
N HIS A 361 2.15 1.52 -3.77
CA HIS A 361 3.11 0.86 -4.67
C HIS A 361 4.47 0.67 -4.02
N TYR A 362 4.56 -0.36 -3.17
CA TYR A 362 5.81 -0.65 -2.47
C TYR A 362 6.95 -1.08 -3.41
N HIS A 363 8.07 -0.33 -3.39
CA HIS A 363 9.13 -0.46 -4.38
C HIS A 363 9.91 -1.80 -4.34
N GLN A 364 10.02 -2.45 -3.18
CA GLN A 364 10.85 -3.66 -3.04
C GLN A 364 10.09 -4.95 -3.32
N THR A 365 8.75 -4.91 -3.32
CA THR A 365 7.93 -6.07 -3.65
C THR A 365 6.49 -5.68 -3.96
N ASP A 366 5.93 -6.30 -4.99
CA ASP A 366 4.49 -6.21 -5.29
C ASP A 366 3.63 -7.07 -4.35
N GLN A 367 4.23 -7.85 -3.45
CA GLN A 367 3.49 -8.72 -2.53
C GLN A 367 3.07 -8.02 -1.25
N TYR A 368 3.67 -6.87 -0.91
CA TYR A 368 3.33 -6.15 0.30
C TYR A 368 1.95 -5.45 0.17
N PRO A 369 1.12 -5.41 1.24
CA PRO A 369 1.27 -6.14 2.50
C PRO A 369 1.16 -7.66 2.33
N PHE A 370 1.90 -8.46 3.11
CA PHE A 370 1.94 -9.91 2.95
C PHE A 370 0.64 -10.59 3.40
N GLY A 371 0.37 -11.79 2.87
CA GLY A 371 -0.78 -12.59 3.27
C GLY A 371 -2.11 -12.17 2.67
N LEU A 372 -3.18 -12.59 3.33
CA LEU A 372 -4.56 -12.51 2.84
C LEU A 372 -5.27 -11.23 3.29
N GLU A 373 -6.42 -10.95 2.68
CA GLU A 373 -7.36 -9.99 3.21
C GLU A 373 -7.77 -10.32 4.67
N ASN A 374 -8.23 -9.32 5.43
CA ASN A 374 -8.63 -9.44 6.84
C ASN A 374 -7.52 -9.91 7.79
N THR A 375 -6.26 -9.72 7.42
CA THR A 375 -5.10 -9.98 8.28
C THR A 375 -4.50 -8.67 8.76
N ASP A 376 -3.63 -8.76 9.74
CA ASP A 376 -2.91 -7.61 10.26
C ASP A 376 -1.88 -7.13 9.25
N VAL A 377 -1.79 -5.80 9.12
CA VAL A 377 -0.73 -5.15 8.35
C VAL A 377 0.51 -5.02 9.23
N THR A 378 1.67 -5.36 8.68
CA THR A 378 2.98 -5.14 9.31
C THR A 378 3.66 -3.95 8.66
N LEU A 379 4.72 -3.42 9.29
CA LEU A 379 5.67 -2.57 8.59
C LEU A 379 6.29 -3.34 7.40
N PRO A 380 6.50 -2.69 6.24
CA PRO A 380 7.11 -3.32 5.06
C PRO A 380 8.58 -3.70 5.30
N PRO A 381 9.19 -4.50 4.43
CA PRO A 381 10.63 -4.73 4.47
C PRO A 381 11.38 -3.41 4.33
N TYR A 382 12.29 -3.07 5.23
CA TYR A 382 13.10 -1.84 5.11
C TYR A 382 14.52 -2.13 5.62
N PHE A 383 15.54 -1.62 4.91
CA PHE A 383 16.93 -2.06 5.10
C PHE A 383 17.90 -0.89 5.28
N SER A 384 17.41 0.35 5.24
CA SER A 384 18.23 1.55 5.38
C SER A 384 18.16 2.06 6.82
N ASP A 385 19.21 2.74 7.26
CA ASP A 385 19.26 3.41 8.57
C ASP A 385 18.54 4.77 8.57
N LEU A 386 18.12 5.25 7.40
CA LEU A 386 17.45 6.55 7.27
C LEU A 386 16.08 6.51 7.97
N PRO A 387 15.76 7.55 8.75
CA PRO A 387 14.46 7.60 9.41
C PRO A 387 13.35 7.77 8.36
N LEU A 388 12.35 6.89 8.42
CA LEU A 388 11.17 6.94 7.54
C LEU A 388 10.06 7.83 8.08
N SER A 389 10.06 8.09 9.38
CA SER A 389 8.97 8.80 10.04
C SER A 389 9.36 9.20 11.46
N ASP A 390 8.58 10.12 12.01
CA ASP A 390 8.69 10.49 13.42
C ASP A 390 7.95 9.47 14.31
N LYS A 391 6.76 9.02 13.86
CA LYS A 391 5.93 7.99 14.53
C LYS A 391 5.25 7.09 13.51
N ILE A 392 4.63 6.02 13.99
CA ILE A 392 3.71 5.19 13.22
C ILE A 392 2.32 5.29 13.83
N PHE A 393 1.31 5.43 12.97
CA PHE A 393 -0.09 5.40 13.33
C PHE A 393 -0.74 4.18 12.68
N SER A 394 -1.45 3.38 13.48
CA SER A 394 -2.15 2.17 13.01
C SER A 394 -3.62 2.26 13.41
N LEU A 395 -4.46 2.61 12.44
CA LEU A 395 -5.90 2.76 12.64
C LEU A 395 -6.58 1.40 12.51
N GLU A 396 -7.17 0.90 13.60
CA GLU A 396 -7.96 -0.33 13.56
C GLU A 396 -9.26 -0.15 12.76
N LEU A 397 -9.60 -1.15 11.94
CA LEU A 397 -10.85 -1.20 11.19
C LEU A 397 -11.80 -2.21 11.81
N SER A 398 -13.05 -1.80 12.05
CA SER A 398 -14.11 -2.74 12.41
C SER A 398 -14.44 -3.67 11.24
N THR A 399 -15.14 -4.77 11.52
CA THR A 399 -15.64 -5.66 10.46
C THR A 399 -16.51 -4.91 9.45
N GLN A 400 -17.34 -3.97 9.93
CA GLN A 400 -18.20 -3.17 9.05
C GLN A 400 -17.38 -2.22 8.18
N ASP A 401 -16.33 -1.59 8.72
CA ASP A 401 -15.44 -0.72 7.93
C ASP A 401 -14.75 -1.49 6.81
N LYS A 402 -14.33 -2.73 7.08
CA LYS A 402 -13.74 -3.60 6.05
C LYS A 402 -14.74 -4.00 4.98
N PHE A 403 -16.00 -4.28 5.34
CA PHE A 403 -17.05 -4.56 4.35
C PHE A 403 -17.32 -3.34 3.49
N ASP A 404 -17.44 -2.16 4.10
CA ASP A 404 -17.66 -0.93 3.35
C ASP A 404 -16.45 -0.59 2.46
N LYS A 405 -15.23 -0.88 2.92
CA LYS A 405 -14.01 -0.74 2.12
C LYS A 405 -14.01 -1.67 0.91
N VAL A 406 -14.47 -2.92 1.07
CA VAL A 406 -14.63 -3.85 -0.07
C VAL A 406 -15.56 -3.23 -1.11
N ILE A 407 -16.73 -2.71 -0.69
CA ILE A 407 -17.67 -2.08 -1.62
C ILE A 407 -17.08 -0.83 -2.26
N ALA A 408 -16.37 0.02 -1.51
CA ALA A 408 -15.69 1.18 -2.07
C ALA A 408 -14.70 0.81 -3.18
N LEU A 409 -13.88 -0.23 -2.97
CA LEU A 409 -12.98 -0.74 -4.01
C LEU A 409 -13.74 -1.37 -5.18
N THR A 410 -14.88 -2.02 -4.94
CA THR A 410 -15.75 -2.53 -6.01
C THR A 410 -16.44 -1.41 -6.79
N LEU A 411 -16.65 -0.24 -6.20
CA LEU A 411 -17.20 0.91 -6.94
C LEU A 411 -16.15 1.59 -7.84
N MET A 412 -14.85 1.35 -7.60
CA MET A 412 -13.79 1.78 -8.50
C MET A 412 -13.78 0.93 -9.76
N HIS A 413 -14.25 1.48 -10.88
CA HIS A 413 -14.41 0.73 -12.12
C HIS A 413 -13.08 0.16 -12.63
N ASP A 414 -11.96 0.84 -12.36
CA ASP A 414 -10.63 0.40 -12.77
C ASP A 414 -10.12 -0.84 -12.00
N LEU A 415 -10.67 -1.13 -10.82
CA LEU A 415 -10.30 -2.30 -10.02
C LEU A 415 -11.10 -3.57 -10.39
N ASN A 416 -12.15 -3.44 -11.20
CA ASN A 416 -12.98 -4.56 -11.65
C ASN A 416 -12.58 -5.12 -13.02
N ARG A 417 -11.37 -4.81 -13.47
CA ARG A 417 -10.85 -5.27 -14.76
C ARG A 417 -10.67 -6.79 -14.79
N PRO A 418 -10.97 -7.45 -15.92
CA PRO A 418 -10.67 -8.87 -16.07
C PRO A 418 -9.15 -9.08 -16.02
N ILE A 419 -8.71 -10.03 -15.19
CA ILE A 419 -7.30 -10.37 -15.11
C ILE A 419 -6.86 -11.23 -16.30
N LYS A 420 -5.59 -11.09 -16.71
CA LYS A 420 -5.00 -11.88 -17.80
C LYS A 420 -5.10 -13.39 -17.51
N PHE A 421 -5.34 -14.21 -18.54
CA PHE A 421 -5.48 -15.67 -18.42
C PHE A 421 -4.34 -16.34 -17.63
N LYS A 422 -3.09 -15.89 -17.83
CA LYS A 422 -1.93 -16.39 -17.05
C LYS A 422 -2.11 -16.20 -15.53
N LYS A 423 -2.69 -15.09 -15.09
CA LYS A 423 -3.01 -14.85 -13.67
C LYS A 423 -4.14 -15.77 -13.19
N ILE A 424 -5.18 -15.97 -14.02
CA ILE A 424 -6.27 -16.90 -13.72
C ILE A 424 -5.73 -18.32 -13.52
N LEU A 425 -5.01 -18.85 -14.50
CA LEU A 425 -4.41 -20.18 -14.46
C LEU A 425 -3.52 -20.36 -13.22
N ARG A 426 -2.64 -19.39 -12.96
CA ARG A 426 -1.78 -19.40 -11.77
C ARG A 426 -2.59 -19.50 -10.48
N ARG A 427 -3.61 -18.65 -10.31
CA ARG A 427 -4.45 -18.64 -9.10
C ARG A 427 -5.25 -19.93 -8.93
N THR A 428 -5.77 -20.48 -10.03
CA THR A 428 -6.48 -21.77 -10.00
C THR A 428 -5.56 -22.89 -9.53
N LEU A 429 -4.33 -22.97 -10.05
CA LEU A 429 -3.34 -23.97 -9.62
C LEU A 429 -2.91 -23.76 -8.17
N GLN A 430 -2.69 -22.52 -7.75
CA GLN A 430 -2.39 -22.17 -6.37
C GLN A 430 -3.53 -22.58 -5.42
N ARG A 431 -4.79 -22.44 -5.84
CA ARG A 431 -5.95 -22.88 -5.06
C ARG A 431 -6.01 -24.40 -4.88
N ILE A 432 -5.66 -25.17 -5.93
CA ILE A 432 -5.63 -26.64 -5.86
C ILE A 432 -4.64 -27.14 -4.80
N ILE A 433 -3.50 -26.45 -4.63
CA ILE A 433 -2.51 -26.80 -3.60
C ILE A 433 -2.80 -26.17 -2.23
N GLY A 434 -4.00 -25.63 -2.02
CA GLY A 434 -4.44 -25.10 -0.72
C GLY A 434 -4.01 -23.66 -0.43
N ARG A 435 -3.57 -22.87 -1.43
CA ARG A 435 -3.41 -21.42 -1.24
C ARG A 435 -4.76 -20.73 -1.33
N SER A 436 -4.94 -19.72 -0.48
CA SER A 436 -6.22 -19.00 -0.41
C SER A 436 -6.51 -18.23 -1.70
N SER A 437 -7.78 -18.18 -2.06
CA SER A 437 -8.32 -17.31 -3.09
C SER A 437 -8.53 -15.88 -2.55
N TYR A 438 -8.69 -14.92 -3.46
CA TYR A 438 -9.14 -13.56 -3.12
C TYR A 438 -10.65 -13.52 -3.27
N PRO A 439 -11.43 -13.50 -2.17
CA PRO A 439 -12.87 -13.67 -2.21
C PRO A 439 -13.60 -12.43 -2.73
N TYR A 440 -12.99 -11.24 -2.61
CA TYR A 440 -13.66 -9.97 -2.87
C TYR A 440 -13.48 -9.42 -4.29
N GLY A 441 -12.44 -9.84 -5.01
CA GLY A 441 -12.18 -9.30 -6.34
C GLY A 441 -11.02 -9.98 -7.06
N GLN A 442 -10.94 -9.76 -8.37
CA GLN A 442 -9.86 -10.31 -9.18
C GLN A 442 -8.59 -9.46 -9.10
N ASP A 443 -8.67 -8.16 -8.80
CA ASP A 443 -7.46 -7.37 -8.63
C ASP A 443 -6.72 -7.72 -7.33
N GLU A 444 -5.39 -7.64 -7.35
CA GLU A 444 -4.55 -7.90 -6.18
C GLU A 444 -4.71 -6.84 -5.10
N TYR A 445 -5.22 -5.65 -5.44
CA TYR A 445 -5.53 -4.61 -4.48
C TYR A 445 -6.60 -5.02 -3.46
N PHE A 446 -7.57 -5.85 -3.83
CA PHE A 446 -8.55 -6.37 -2.85
C PHE A 446 -7.89 -7.20 -1.75
N ARG A 447 -6.85 -7.96 -2.09
CA ARG A 447 -6.02 -8.67 -1.09
C ARG A 447 -5.18 -7.68 -0.28
N LYS A 448 -4.61 -6.66 -0.93
CA LYS A 448 -3.66 -5.73 -0.29
C LYS A 448 -4.32 -4.76 0.67
N ALA A 449 -5.42 -4.13 0.27
CA ALA A 449 -6.00 -2.97 0.95
C ALA A 449 -7.00 -3.35 2.06
N ILE A 450 -7.62 -4.54 2.00
CA ILE A 450 -8.58 -5.00 3.00
C ILE A 450 -7.83 -5.65 4.16
N ARG A 451 -7.42 -4.86 5.15
CA ARG A 451 -6.64 -5.27 6.32
C ARG A 451 -7.37 -4.93 7.62
N ASN A 452 -6.92 -5.51 8.73
CA ASN A 452 -7.45 -5.19 10.05
C ASN A 452 -7.07 -3.78 10.52
N GLN A 453 -6.06 -3.16 9.90
CA GLN A 453 -5.64 -1.81 10.18
C GLN A 453 -5.22 -1.09 8.91
N GLU A 454 -5.37 0.22 8.90
CA GLU A 454 -4.68 1.13 7.98
C GLU A 454 -3.42 1.67 8.69
N LEU A 455 -2.30 1.69 7.97
CA LEU A 455 -0.99 2.04 8.53
C LEU A 455 -0.49 3.32 7.88
N PHE A 456 -0.10 4.27 8.72
CA PHE A 456 0.43 5.56 8.29
C PHE A 456 1.78 5.86 8.96
N TRP A 457 2.68 6.44 8.18
CA TRP A 457 3.92 7.04 8.67
C TRP A 457 3.66 8.48 9.03
N VAL A 458 3.78 8.82 10.31
CA VAL A 458 3.55 10.19 10.80
C VAL A 458 4.84 10.99 10.62
N ILE A 459 4.77 12.08 9.88
CA ILE A 459 5.91 12.92 9.55
C ILE A 459 5.54 14.38 9.78
N ASN A 460 6.33 15.09 10.59
CA ASN A 460 6.18 16.54 10.74
C ASN A 460 6.60 17.28 9.46
N PHE A 461 6.08 18.48 9.28
CA PHE A 461 6.35 19.27 8.07
C PHE A 461 7.84 19.49 7.79
N ASP A 462 8.63 19.81 8.81
CA ASP A 462 10.08 20.04 8.64
C ASP A 462 10.81 18.79 8.13
N HIS A 463 10.39 17.61 8.59
CA HIS A 463 11.00 16.34 8.19
C HIS A 463 10.58 15.96 6.76
N ILE A 464 9.29 16.03 6.41
CA ILE A 464 8.86 15.68 5.04
C ILE A 464 9.45 16.65 4.00
N LYS A 465 9.60 17.93 4.35
CA LYS A 465 10.29 18.92 3.52
C LYS A 465 11.71 18.49 3.18
N LEU A 466 12.47 18.00 4.18
CA LEU A 466 13.83 17.50 3.97
C LEU A 466 13.85 16.24 3.09
N MET A 467 12.91 15.31 3.30
CA MET A 467 12.78 14.11 2.47
C MET A 467 12.51 14.45 1.00
N VAL A 468 11.58 15.37 0.74
CA VAL A 468 11.26 15.83 -0.62
C VAL A 468 12.48 16.48 -1.26
N LYS A 469 13.20 17.33 -0.51
CA LYS A 469 14.42 17.98 -1.00
C LYS A 469 15.51 16.97 -1.34
N SER A 470 15.68 15.89 -0.57
CA SER A 470 16.70 14.87 -0.83
C SER A 470 16.41 13.95 -2.01
N ILE A 471 15.20 13.97 -2.57
CA ILE A 471 14.84 13.19 -3.76
C ILE A 471 14.96 14.03 -5.03
N LYS A 472 14.70 15.35 -4.94
CA LYS A 472 14.82 16.28 -6.07
C LYS A 472 16.28 16.60 -6.43
N HIS A 473 17.24 16.30 -5.55
CA HIS A 473 18.68 16.47 -5.73
C HIS A 473 19.36 15.12 -5.62
#